data_AF-A0A7V5UAV4-F1
#
_entry.id   AF-A0A7V5UAV4-F1
#
_cell.length_a   1.000
_cell.length_b   1.000
_cell.length_c   1.000
_cell.angle_alpha   90.00
_cell.angle_beta   90.00
_cell.angle_gamma   90.00
#
_symmetry.space_group_name_H-M   'P 1'
#
loop_
_entity.id
_entity.type
_entity.pdbx_description
1 polymer ?
#
loop_
_entity_poly.entity_id
_entity_poly.type
_entity_poly.pdbx_seq_one_letter_code
_entity_poly.pdbx_strand_id
1 'polypeptide(L)' 'MTQIVFGIHAVEACLRQAPEHAGVLHYDPRRRDRRLQALLDLARRQGVKLRSADADTLQRLSEGG' A
#
# COMPACT_ATOMS: atom_id res chain seq x y z
N MET A 1 12.34 -9.65 9.77
CA MET A 1 11.99 -9.79 8.34
C MET A 1 10.84 -8.85 8.05
N THR A 2 11.03 -7.89 7.15
CA THR A 2 9.95 -7.03 6.64
C THR A 2 9.17 -7.81 5.59
N GLN A 3 7.92 -8.16 5.90
CA GLN A 3 7.01 -8.81 4.95
C GLN A 3 6.47 -7.74 4.00
N ILE A 4 6.63 -7.93 2.70
CA ILE A 4 6.06 -7.05 1.68
C ILE A 4 4.79 -7.69 1.13
N VAL A 5 3.67 -6.96 1.17
CA VAL A 5 2.40 -7.39 0.62
C VAL A 5 2.06 -6.52 -0.58
N PHE A 6 1.80 -7.13 -1.72
CA PHE A 6 1.46 -6.45 -2.97
C PHE A 6 0.09 -6.89 -3.50
N GLY A 7 -0.62 -5.96 -4.14
CA GLY A 7 -1.97 -6.17 -4.68
C GLY A 7 -3.08 -5.57 -3.83
N ILE A 8 -4.14 -5.07 -4.49
CA ILE A 8 -5.20 -4.29 -3.84
C ILE A 8 -5.89 -5.08 -2.73
N HIS A 9 -6.29 -6.32 -2.99
CA HIS A 9 -7.02 -7.14 -2.00
C HIS A 9 -6.16 -7.50 -0.79
N ALA A 10 -4.90 -7.86 -1.00
CA ALA A 10 -4.01 -8.27 0.08
C ALA A 10 -3.63 -7.07 0.98
N VAL A 11 -3.36 -5.92 0.37
CA VAL A 11 -3.12 -4.68 1.11
C VAL A 11 -4.38 -4.24 1.86
N GLU A 12 -5.55 -4.32 1.25
CA GLU A 12 -6.82 -3.98 1.93
C GLU A 12 -7.07 -4.89 3.14
N ALA A 13 -6.87 -6.21 2.98
CA ALA A 13 -7.01 -7.16 4.08
C ALA A 13 -6.03 -6.87 5.22
N CYS A 14 -4.76 -6.57 4.91
CA CYS A 14 -3.75 -6.19 5.89
C CYS A 14 -4.16 -4.92 6.67
N LEU A 15 -4.58 -3.87 5.96
CA LEU A 15 -5.05 -2.62 6.56
C LEU A 15 -6.28 -2.80 7.44
N ARG A 16 -7.16 -3.76 7.11
CA ARG A 16 -8.37 -4.04 7.92
C ARG A 16 -8.07 -4.93 9.13
N GLN A 17 -7.21 -5.94 8.99
CA GLN A 17 -6.97 -6.93 10.03
C GLN A 17 -5.91 -6.50 11.04
N ALA A 18 -4.83 -5.86 10.57
CA ALA A 18 -3.68 -5.48 11.40
C ALA A 18 -3.08 -4.14 10.94
N PRO A 19 -3.83 -3.02 11.00
CA PRO A 19 -3.34 -1.70 10.58
C PRO A 19 -2.11 -1.24 11.37
N GLU A 20 -1.98 -1.65 12.64
CA GLU A 20 -0.82 -1.35 13.49
C GLU A 20 0.50 -1.97 12.98
N HIS A 21 0.41 -3.06 12.20
CA HIS A 21 1.57 -3.71 11.59
C HIS A 21 1.85 -3.16 10.18
N ALA A 22 0.96 -2.33 9.62
CA ALA A 22 1.16 -1.73 8.30
C ALA A 22 2.14 -0.56 8.39
N GLY A 23 3.39 -0.77 7.96
CA GLY A 23 4.45 0.23 8.06
C GLY A 23 4.25 1.44 7.13
N VAL A 24 4.47 1.24 5.82
CA VAL A 24 4.33 2.28 4.80
C VAL A 24 3.61 1.70 3.59
N LEU A 25 2.53 2.34 3.15
CA LEU A 25 1.86 2.03 1.91
C LEU A 25 2.49 2.81 0.76
N HIS A 26 3.17 2.09 -0.13
CA HIS A 26 3.71 2.64 -1.37
C HIS A 26 2.65 2.60 -2.46
N TYR A 27 2.46 3.72 -3.17
CA TYR A 27 1.48 3.81 -4.25
C TYR A 27 2.00 4.60 -5.45
N ASP A 28 1.50 4.27 -6.64
CA ASP A 28 1.77 5.02 -7.86
C ASP A 28 0.86 6.27 -7.90
N PRO A 29 1.41 7.50 -7.91
CA PRO A 29 0.62 8.72 -7.90
C PRO A 29 -0.04 9.05 -9.26
N ARG A 30 0.38 8.41 -10.35
CA ARG A 30 -0.22 8.56 -11.69
C ARG A 30 -1.51 7.74 -11.78
N ARG A 31 -1.63 6.68 -10.98
CA ARG A 31 -2.85 5.89 -10.86
C ARG A 31 -3.92 6.68 -10.08
N ARG A 32 -5.05 6.97 -10.73
CA ARG A 32 -6.17 7.76 -10.17
C ARG A 32 -7.52 7.06 -10.25
N ASP A 33 -7.52 5.74 -10.09
CA ASP A 33 -8.75 4.96 -10.08
C ASP A 33 -9.39 4.90 -8.69
N ARG A 34 -10.72 4.64 -8.67
CA ARG A 34 -11.52 4.60 -7.44
C ARG A 34 -11.02 3.59 -6.42
N ARG A 35 -10.45 2.46 -6.85
CA ARG A 35 -10.00 1.41 -5.93
C ARG A 35 -8.77 1.86 -5.16
N LEU A 36 -7.78 2.46 -5.85
CA LEU A 36 -6.62 3.03 -5.17
C LEU A 36 -7.05 4.16 -4.23
N GLN A 37 -7.95 5.05 -4.67
CA GLN A 37 -8.42 6.15 -3.83
C GLN A 37 -9.06 5.65 -2.52
N ALA A 38 -9.89 4.60 -2.60
CA ALA A 38 -10.49 3.97 -1.42
C ALA A 38 -9.44 3.35 -0.48
N LEU A 39 -8.40 2.73 -1.04
CA LEU A 39 -7.30 2.15 -0.27
C LEU A 39 -6.47 3.23 0.46
N LEU A 40 -6.16 4.34 -0.22
CA LEU A 40 -5.45 5.47 0.37
C LEU A 40 -6.26 6.15 1.47
N ASP A 41 -7.58 6.26 1.28
CA ASP A 41 -8.49 6.77 2.30
C ASP A 41 -8.54 5.86 3.53
N LEU A 42 -8.67 4.54 3.32
CA LEU A 42 -8.60 3.55 4.39
C LEU A 42 -7.29 3.64 5.16
N ALA A 43 -6.15 3.64 4.47
CA ALA A 43 -4.83 3.74 5.08
C ALA A 43 -4.67 5.04 5.89
N ARG A 44 -5.15 6.18 5.38
CA ARG A 44 -5.15 7.46 6.12
C ARG A 44 -5.98 7.39 7.40
N ARG A 45 -7.20 6.82 7.32
CA ARG A 45 -8.08 6.67 8.49
C ARG A 45 -7.44 5.79 9.57
N GLN A 46 -6.66 4.80 9.17
CA GLN A 46 -5.94 3.90 10.07
C GLN A 46 -4.60 4.47 10.55
N GLY A 47 -4.23 5.70 10.15
CA GLY A 47 -2.96 6.33 10.54
C GLY A 47 -1.72 5.76 9.84
N VAL A 48 -1.90 4.98 8.78
CA VAL A 48 -0.80 4.37 8.02
C VAL A 48 -0.11 5.43 7.15
N LYS A 49 1.23 5.41 7.13
CA LYS A 49 2.01 6.34 6.33
C LYS A 49 1.87 6.00 4.84
N LEU A 50 1.54 7.02 4.04
CA LEU A 50 1.46 6.92 2.59
C LEU A 50 2.72 7.49 1.95
N ARG A 51 3.31 6.76 1.00
CA ARG A 51 4.46 7.23 0.21
C ARG A 51 4.20 7.02 -1.26
N SER A 52 4.27 8.09 -2.05
CA SER A 52 4.27 7.96 -3.51
C SER A 52 5.58 7.34 -3.97
N ALA A 53 5.49 6.41 -4.91
CA ALA A 53 6.63 5.75 -5.52
C ALA A 53 6.38 5.61 -7.03
N ASP A 54 7.43 5.75 -7.83
CA ASP A 54 7.36 5.50 -9.27
C ASP A 54 7.26 4.01 -9.58
N ALA A 55 6.80 3.67 -10.79
CA ALA A 55 6.61 2.30 -11.23
C ALA A 55 7.84 1.40 -11.03
N ASP A 56 9.05 1.91 -11.32
CA ASP A 56 10.31 1.18 -11.10
C ASP A 56 10.52 0.80 -9.62
N THR A 57 10.24 1.75 -8.72
CA THR A 57 10.36 1.50 -7.27
C THR A 57 9.33 0.47 -6.80
N LEU A 58 8.09 0.56 -7.27
CA LEU A 58 7.05 -0.41 -6.94
C LEU A 58 7.37 -1.80 -7.47
N GLN A 59 7.97 -1.88 -8.66
CA GLN A 59 8.39 -3.14 -9.26
C GLN A 59 9.50 -3.79 -8.43
N ARG A 60 10.54 -3.02 -8.07
CA ARG A 60 11.64 -3.51 -7.21
C ARG A 60 11.17 -3.96 -5.83
N LEU A 61 10.19 -3.28 -5.25
CA LEU A 61 9.56 -3.72 -3.99
C LEU A 61 8.78 -5.02 -4.14
N SER A 62 8.19 -5.27 -5.31
CA SER A 62 7.42 -6.49 -5.59
C SER A 62 8.30 -7.68 -5.96
N GLU A 63 9.49 -7.45 -6.53
CA GLU A 63 10.44 -8.50 -6.93
C GLU A 63 11.34 -8.97 -5.78
N GLY A 64 11.49 -8.16 -4.72
CA GLY A 64 12.37 -8.44 -3.58
C GLY A 64 11.69 -9.01 -2.33
N GLY A 65 10.44 -9.46 -2.44
CA GLY A 65 9.62 -9.99 -1.34
C GLY A 65 9.65 -11.51 -1.25
#